data_AF-A0A8S1F179-F1
#
_entry.id   AF-A0A8S1F179-F1
#
_cell.length_a   1.000
_cell.length_b   1.000
_cell.length_c   1.000
_cell.angle_alpha   90.00
_cell.angle_beta   90.00
_cell.angle_gamma   90.00
#
_symmetry.space_group_name_H-M   'P 1'
#
loop_
_entity.id
_entity.type
_entity.pdbx_description
1 polymer ?
#
loop_
_entity_poly.entity_id
_entity_poly.type
_entity_poly.pdbx_seq_one_letter_code
_entity_poly.pdbx_strand_id
1 'polypeptide(L)'
;MPKSTIARCAATLTNLIFLACALALLATTLFAAFNAPKPVVSPERVSVYPQYIITLLLVGCYAAALSILSLLGLVSLCFLNSFLLFLYILGQAAMIGALLISIAFTLTVRKRLHYKLEESWRGKPTCLEGETCTPVETFRRSESILIFCLLGFLVLQIIHICTCWYLCERRSNQEKYKLQLQRADEDDE
;
A
#
# COMPACT_ATOMS: atom_id res chain seq x y z
N MET A 1 5.64 -17.27 -27.22
CA MET A 1 4.44 -16.44 -26.95
C MET A 1 3.77 -16.60 -25.57
N PRO A 2 3.80 -17.72 -24.81
CA PRO A 2 2.95 -17.87 -23.60
C PRO A 2 3.37 -17.01 -22.39
N LYS A 3 4.67 -16.72 -22.22
CA LYS A 3 5.20 -15.93 -21.09
C LYS A 3 4.66 -14.48 -21.04
N SER A 4 4.32 -13.90 -22.20
CA SER A 4 3.77 -12.53 -22.27
C SER A 4 2.34 -12.45 -21.76
N THR A 5 1.54 -13.48 -22.05
CA THR A 5 0.13 -13.55 -21.64
C THR A 5 0.03 -13.76 -20.14
N ILE A 6 0.86 -14.66 -19.59
CA ILE A 6 0.94 -14.92 -18.14
C ILE A 6 1.31 -13.64 -17.38
N ALA A 7 2.33 -12.90 -17.84
CA ALA A 7 2.74 -11.65 -17.20
C ALA A 7 1.64 -10.57 -17.24
N ARG A 8 0.88 -10.47 -18.34
CA ARG A 8 -0.27 -9.56 -18.44
C ARG A 8 -1.40 -9.97 -17.51
N CYS A 9 -1.74 -11.26 -17.45
CA CYS A 9 -2.76 -11.76 -16.53
C CYS A 9 -2.37 -11.50 -15.07
N ALA A 10 -1.12 -11.81 -14.71
CA ALA A 10 -0.59 -11.53 -13.37
C ALA A 10 -0.68 -10.03 -13.04
N ALA A 11 -0.18 -9.16 -13.90
CA ALA A 11 -0.22 -7.70 -13.70
C ALA A 11 -1.66 -7.14 -13.64
N THR A 12 -2.59 -7.74 -14.37
CA THR A 12 -4.01 -7.32 -14.32
C THR A 12 -4.64 -7.75 -13.00
N LEU A 13 -4.43 -9.00 -12.60
CA LEU A 13 -4.97 -9.55 -11.36
C LEU A 13 -4.47 -8.77 -10.14
N THR A 14 -3.16 -8.52 -10.06
CA THR A 14 -2.57 -7.76 -8.96
C THR A 14 -3.05 -6.31 -8.93
N ASN A 15 -3.23 -5.64 -10.09
CA ASN A 15 -3.84 -4.30 -10.13
C ASN A 15 -5.29 -4.32 -9.62
N LEU A 16 -6.08 -5.34 -9.95
CA LEU A 16 -7.44 -5.49 -9.44
C LEU A 16 -7.46 -5.72 -7.92
N ILE A 17 -6.53 -6.53 -7.40
CA ILE A 17 -6.37 -6.73 -5.95
C ILE A 17 -6.02 -5.39 -5.28
N PHE A 18 -5.05 -4.64 -5.81
CA PHE A 18 -4.67 -3.33 -5.26
C PHE A 18 -5.82 -2.32 -5.33
N LEU A 19 -6.59 -2.32 -6.42
CA LEU A 19 -7.77 -1.47 -6.54
C LEU A 19 -8.83 -1.85 -5.50
N ALA A 20 -9.13 -3.14 -5.33
CA ALA A 20 -10.07 -3.61 -4.33
C ALA A 20 -9.62 -3.24 -2.90
N CYS A 21 -8.34 -3.44 -2.58
CA CYS A 21 -7.75 -3.02 -1.31
C CYS A 21 -7.85 -1.50 -1.11
N ALA A 22 -7.56 -0.70 -2.14
CA ALA A 22 -7.65 0.76 -2.09
C ALA A 22 -9.09 1.23 -1.82
N LEU A 23 -10.07 0.66 -2.53
CA LEU A 23 -11.48 0.99 -2.34
C LEU A 23 -11.97 0.56 -0.95
N ALA A 24 -11.56 -0.63 -0.48
CA ALA A 24 -11.87 -1.07 0.88
C ALA A 24 -11.27 -0.12 1.93
N LEU A 25 -10.01 0.30 1.76
CA LEU A 25 -9.36 1.26 2.64
C LEU A 25 -10.09 2.60 2.65
N LEU A 26 -10.44 3.16 1.48
CA LEU A 26 -11.22 4.39 1.37
C LEU A 26 -12.57 4.28 2.08
N ALA A 27 -13.28 3.17 1.88
CA ALA A 27 -14.55 2.91 2.56
C ALA A 27 -14.36 2.86 4.08
N THR A 28 -13.31 2.18 4.56
CA THR A 28 -13.02 2.11 6.00
C THR A 28 -12.62 3.47 6.58
N THR A 29 -11.84 4.29 5.86
CA THR A 29 -11.48 5.64 6.32
C THR A 29 -12.67 6.57 6.39
N LEU A 30 -13.57 6.49 5.39
CA LEU A 30 -14.81 7.26 5.39
C LEU A 30 -15.73 6.81 6.53
N PHE A 31 -15.92 5.50 6.69
CA PHE A 31 -16.73 4.95 7.78
C PHE A 31 -16.17 5.37 9.14
N ALA A 32 -14.85 5.27 9.34
CA ALA A 32 -14.19 5.67 10.59
C ALA A 32 -14.24 7.19 10.83
N ALA A 33 -14.28 8.01 9.78
CA ALA A 33 -14.45 9.45 9.90
C ALA A 33 -15.84 9.83 10.45
N PHE A 34 -16.89 9.12 10.01
CA PHE A 34 -18.26 9.37 10.49
C PHE A 34 -18.60 8.62 11.79
N ASN A 35 -18.09 7.41 11.95
CA ASN A 35 -18.35 6.51 13.08
C ASN A 35 -17.02 6.07 13.69
N ALA A 36 -16.44 6.92 14.54
CA ALA A 36 -15.20 6.60 15.22
C ALA A 36 -15.34 5.30 16.05
N PRO A 37 -14.36 4.39 15.98
CA PRO A 37 -14.45 3.10 16.65
C PRO A 37 -14.47 3.28 18.17
N LYS A 38 -15.04 2.31 18.87
CA LYS A 38 -15.05 2.30 20.33
C LYS A 38 -13.61 2.26 20.86
N PRO A 39 -13.32 2.99 21.95
CA PRO A 39 -11.98 3.00 22.52
C PRO A 39 -11.71 1.69 23.26
N VAL A 40 -11.08 0.74 22.58
CA VAL A 40 -10.68 -0.57 23.15
C VAL A 40 -9.30 -0.50 23.80
N VAL A 41 -8.40 0.29 23.22
CA VAL A 41 -6.98 0.43 23.64
C VAL A 41 -6.70 1.79 24.27
N SER A 42 -7.56 2.77 24.02
CA SER A 42 -7.45 4.11 24.61
C SER A 42 -8.43 4.26 25.78
N PRO A 43 -8.07 4.98 26.85
CA PRO A 43 -9.01 5.30 27.92
C PRO A 43 -10.06 6.33 27.52
N GLU A 44 -9.80 7.14 26.50
CA GLU A 44 -10.74 8.13 25.96
C GLU A 44 -11.17 7.79 24.53
N ARG A 45 -12.24 8.43 24.06
CA ARG A 45 -12.70 8.28 22.66
C ARG A 45 -11.55 8.62 21.70
N VAL A 46 -11.30 7.73 20.75
CA VAL A 46 -10.21 7.86 19.77
C VAL A 46 -10.29 9.14 18.94
N SER A 47 -11.51 9.66 18.71
CA SER A 47 -11.74 10.92 17.98
C SER A 47 -11.20 12.17 18.66
N VAL A 48 -10.86 12.10 19.95
CA VAL A 48 -10.29 13.24 20.70
C VAL A 48 -8.80 13.41 20.36
N TYR A 49 -8.13 12.33 19.94
CA TYR A 49 -6.71 12.36 19.66
C TYR A 49 -6.44 12.93 18.26
N PRO A 50 -5.62 13.98 18.12
CA PRO A 50 -5.27 14.52 16.80
C PRO A 50 -4.58 13.47 15.92
N GLN A 51 -3.87 12.51 16.53
CA GLN A 51 -3.24 11.40 15.82
C GLN A 51 -4.27 10.56 15.04
N TYR A 52 -5.49 10.38 15.57
CA TYR A 52 -6.54 9.64 14.88
C TYR A 52 -6.93 10.29 13.55
N ILE A 53 -7.17 11.61 13.58
CA ILE A 53 -7.52 12.39 12.38
C ILE A 53 -6.37 12.36 11.36
N ILE A 54 -5.14 12.56 11.83
CA ILE A 54 -3.94 12.51 10.97
C ILE A 54 -3.79 11.12 10.33
N THR A 55 -3.98 10.04 11.09
CA THR A 55 -3.93 8.67 10.57
C THR A 55 -5.01 8.43 9.51
N LEU A 56 -6.25 8.85 9.76
CA LEU A 56 -7.32 8.72 8.75
C LEU A 56 -7.00 9.47 7.47
N LEU A 57 -6.47 10.70 7.57
CA LEU A 57 -6.07 11.49 6.42
C LEU A 57 -4.95 10.80 5.63
N LEU A 58 -3.90 10.33 6.31
CA LEU A 58 -2.77 9.66 5.66
C LEU A 58 -3.20 8.36 4.97
N VAL A 59 -3.99 7.52 5.64
CA VAL A 59 -4.51 6.28 5.05
C VAL A 59 -5.44 6.59 3.87
N GLY A 60 -6.29 7.61 4.00
CA GLY A 60 -7.19 8.06 2.92
C GLY A 60 -6.42 8.54 1.70
N CYS A 61 -5.41 9.40 1.89
CA CYS A 61 -4.52 9.87 0.82
C CYS A 61 -3.76 8.71 0.15
N TYR A 62 -3.23 7.78 0.94
CA TYR A 62 -2.53 6.60 0.42
C TYR A 62 -3.47 5.73 -0.42
N ALA A 63 -4.68 5.47 0.08
CA ALA A 63 -5.67 4.67 -0.61
C ALA A 63 -6.17 5.35 -1.90
N ALA A 64 -6.38 6.67 -1.88
CA ALA A 64 -6.69 7.44 -3.08
C ALA A 64 -5.58 7.34 -4.13
N ALA A 65 -4.32 7.57 -3.74
CA ALA A 65 -3.18 7.43 -4.63
C ALA A 65 -3.07 6.00 -5.21
N LEU A 66 -3.23 4.98 -4.37
CA LEU A 66 -3.21 3.58 -4.79
C LEU A 66 -4.33 3.26 -5.78
N SER A 67 -5.54 3.81 -5.59
CA SER A 67 -6.68 3.61 -6.49
C SER A 67 -6.43 4.21 -7.87
N ILE A 68 -5.98 5.47 -7.92
CA ILE A 68 -5.64 6.18 -9.16
C ILE A 68 -4.53 5.44 -9.90
N LEU A 69 -3.49 5.04 -9.17
CA LEU A 69 -2.37 4.32 -9.73
C LEU A 69 -2.83 2.96 -10.29
N SER A 70 -3.66 2.21 -9.57
CA SER A 70 -4.18 0.92 -10.02
C SER A 70 -5.04 1.05 -11.28
N LEU A 71 -5.87 2.10 -11.38
CA LEU A 71 -6.62 2.41 -12.60
C LEU A 71 -5.68 2.76 -13.77
N LEU A 72 -4.67 3.60 -13.52
CA LEU A 72 -3.64 3.91 -14.51
C LEU A 72 -2.91 2.64 -14.99
N GLY A 73 -2.63 1.71 -14.08
CA GLY A 73 -2.05 0.41 -14.36
C GLY A 73 -2.92 -0.41 -15.32
N LEU A 74 -4.21 -0.55 -15.02
CA LEU A 74 -5.16 -1.25 -15.89
C LEU A 74 -5.27 -0.59 -17.27
N VAL A 75 -5.39 0.74 -17.32
CA VAL A 75 -5.42 1.51 -18.57
C VAL A 75 -4.13 1.28 -19.38
N SER A 76 -2.96 1.38 -18.75
CA SER A 76 -1.67 1.15 -19.43
C SER A 76 -1.53 -0.28 -20.00
N LEU A 77 -2.13 -1.28 -19.35
CA LEU A 77 -2.14 -2.65 -19.83
C LEU A 77 -3.03 -2.83 -21.08
N CYS A 78 -4.14 -2.07 -21.17
CA CYS A 78 -5.07 -2.07 -22.30
C CYS A 78 -4.53 -1.30 -23.52
N PHE A 79 -4.02 -0.09 -23.34
CA PHE A 79 -3.58 0.78 -24.44
C PHE A 79 -2.23 0.39 -25.06
N LEU A 80 -1.57 -0.66 -24.56
CA LEU A 80 -0.27 -1.17 -25.02
C LEU A 80 0.87 -0.13 -25.09
N ASN A 81 0.68 1.06 -24.52
CA ASN A 81 1.62 2.19 -24.57
C ASN A 81 2.71 2.06 -23.49
N SER A 82 3.97 2.12 -23.89
CA SER A 82 5.14 2.03 -23.00
C SER A 82 5.29 3.23 -22.05
N PHE A 83 4.91 4.45 -22.46
CA PHE A 83 5.04 5.65 -21.65
C PHE A 83 4.13 5.64 -20.41
N LEU A 84 2.87 5.24 -20.60
CA LEU A 84 1.91 5.11 -19.49
C LEU A 84 2.35 4.03 -18.48
N LEU A 85 2.93 2.94 -18.99
CA LEU A 85 3.45 1.87 -18.14
C LEU A 85 4.71 2.31 -17.36
N PHE A 86 5.54 3.17 -17.95
CA PHE A 86 6.69 3.77 -17.25
C PHE A 86 6.26 4.74 -16.13
N LEU A 87 5.32 5.65 -16.41
CA LEU A 87 4.75 6.53 -15.37
C LEU A 87 4.12 5.73 -14.23
N TYR A 88 3.42 4.65 -14.58
CA TYR A 88 2.87 3.72 -13.60
C TYR A 88 3.95 3.09 -12.70
N ILE A 89 5.07 2.64 -13.29
CA ILE A 89 6.20 2.06 -12.53
C ILE A 89 6.80 3.11 -11.58
N LEU A 90 6.98 4.35 -12.02
CA LEU A 90 7.48 5.43 -11.16
C LEU A 90 6.53 5.70 -9.98
N GLY A 91 5.22 5.73 -10.24
CA GLY A 91 4.22 5.85 -9.18
C GLY A 91 4.28 4.69 -8.19
N GLN A 92 4.46 3.45 -8.67
CA GLN A 92 4.61 2.28 -7.80
C GLN A 92 5.87 2.35 -6.95
N ALA A 93 6.99 2.81 -7.50
CA ALA A 93 8.22 3.02 -6.74
C ALA A 93 8.02 4.04 -5.61
N ALA A 94 7.30 5.14 -5.86
CA ALA A 94 6.96 6.12 -4.84
C ALA A 94 6.08 5.51 -3.72
N MET A 95 5.09 4.68 -4.08
CA MET A 95 4.23 3.98 -3.12
C MET A 95 4.99 2.97 -2.26
N ILE A 96 5.94 2.23 -2.85
CA ILE A 96 6.85 1.34 -2.11
C ILE A 96 7.70 2.17 -1.14
N GLY A 97 8.23 3.31 -1.57
CA GLY A 97 8.99 4.21 -0.70
C GLY A 97 8.19 4.69 0.51
N ALA A 98 6.95 5.14 0.30
CA ALA A 98 6.05 5.54 1.39
C ALA A 98 5.75 4.39 2.36
N LEU A 99 5.61 3.15 1.85
CA LEU A 99 5.38 1.96 2.66
C LEU A 99 6.61 1.61 3.51
N LEU A 100 7.82 1.67 2.93
CA LEU A 100 9.07 1.43 3.65
C LEU A 100 9.30 2.45 4.77
N ILE A 101 9.04 3.74 4.51
CA ILE A 101 9.11 4.79 5.52
C ILE A 101 8.11 4.50 6.65
N SER A 102 6.90 4.08 6.31
CA SER A 102 5.87 3.73 7.29
C SER A 102 6.29 2.55 8.16
N ILE A 103 6.82 1.47 7.57
CA ILE A 103 7.35 0.30 8.30
C ILE A 103 8.49 0.72 9.24
N ALA A 104 9.46 1.50 8.74
CA ALA A 104 10.58 1.98 9.54
C ALA A 104 10.11 2.85 10.72
N PHE A 105 9.14 3.75 10.49
CA PHE A 105 8.55 4.57 11.52
C PHE A 105 7.84 3.71 12.58
N THR A 106 7.02 2.73 12.17
CA THR A 106 6.34 1.82 13.10
C THR A 106 7.34 1.06 13.97
N LEU A 107 8.43 0.54 13.39
CA LEU A 107 9.45 -0.20 14.13
C LEU A 107 10.26 0.67 15.10
N THR A 108 10.61 1.89 14.70
CA THR A 108 11.42 2.81 15.52
C THR A 108 10.63 3.36 16.71
N VAL A 109 9.36 3.73 16.50
CA VAL A 109 8.53 4.33 17.55
C VAL A 109 7.92 3.28 18.49
N ARG A 110 7.88 2.01 18.07
CA ARG A 110 7.35 0.86 18.82
C ARG A 110 7.64 0.89 20.31
N LYS A 111 8.91 0.90 20.71
CA LYS A 111 9.32 0.84 22.13
C LYS A 111 8.77 2.01 22.94
N ARG A 112 8.84 3.22 22.38
CA ARG A 112 8.35 4.45 23.04
C ARG A 112 6.84 4.43 23.19
N LEU A 113 6.13 3.88 22.21
CA LEU A 113 4.67 3.79 22.20
C LEU A 113 4.18 2.78 23.25
N HIS A 114 4.81 1.61 23.34
CA HIS A 114 4.49 0.60 24.37
C HIS A 114 4.69 1.16 25.78
N TYR A 115 5.80 1.84 26.03
CA TYR A 115 6.08 2.46 27.33
C TYR A 115 5.01 3.49 27.73
N LYS A 116 4.65 4.41 26.82
CA LYS A 116 3.62 5.43 27.09
C LYS A 116 2.23 4.83 27.28
N LEU A 117 1.91 3.76 26.54
CA LEU A 117 0.63 3.09 26.67
C LEU A 117 0.51 2.39 28.02
N GLU A 118 1.57 1.69 28.44
CA GLU A 118 1.63 1.03 29.75
C GLU A 118 1.52 2.06 30.90
N GLU A 119 2.22 3.20 30.78
CA GLU A 119 2.11 4.31 31.73
C GLU A 119 0.67 4.87 31.82
N SER A 120 -0.04 5.01 30.69
CA SER A 120 -1.41 5.54 30.64
C SER A 120 -2.46 4.62 31.28
N TRP A 121 -2.17 3.32 31.32
CA TRP A 121 -3.06 2.30 31.89
C TRP A 121 -2.68 1.89 33.31
N ARG A 122 -1.49 2.27 33.80
CA ARG A 122 -1.03 1.94 35.14
C ARG A 122 -1.96 2.53 36.20
N GLY A 123 -2.42 1.68 37.13
CA GLY A 123 -3.28 2.11 38.25
C GLY A 123 -4.76 2.29 37.90
N LYS A 124 -5.20 1.90 36.70
CA LYS A 124 -6.61 1.84 36.32
C LYS A 124 -7.24 0.50 36.70
N PRO A 125 -8.56 0.43 36.95
CA PRO A 125 -9.22 -0.79 37.43
C PRO A 125 -9.06 -1.99 36.50
N THR A 126 -8.83 -1.76 35.20
CA THR A 126 -8.60 -2.81 34.19
C THR A 126 -7.15 -3.31 34.14
N CYS A 127 -6.21 -2.63 34.81
CA CYS A 127 -4.78 -2.95 34.84
C CYS A 127 -4.19 -2.67 36.23
N LEU A 128 -4.57 -3.52 37.19
CA LEU A 128 -4.00 -3.57 38.54
C LEU A 128 -2.57 -4.13 38.50
N GLU A 129 -1.73 -3.68 39.44
CA GLU A 129 -0.34 -4.17 39.54
C GLU A 129 -0.32 -5.68 39.80
N GLY A 130 0.33 -6.44 38.91
CA GLY A 130 0.49 -7.89 39.02
C GLY A 130 -0.32 -8.73 38.02
N GLU A 131 -1.29 -8.14 37.31
CA GLU A 131 -2.09 -8.83 36.29
C GLU A 131 -1.77 -8.36 34.86
N THR A 132 -2.02 -9.22 33.86
CA THR A 132 -1.84 -8.87 32.45
C THR A 132 -2.87 -7.83 32.00
N CYS A 133 -2.39 -6.64 31.66
CA CYS A 133 -3.21 -5.54 31.17
C CYS A 133 -3.78 -5.84 29.77
N THR A 134 -5.07 -6.20 29.70
CA THR A 134 -5.74 -6.62 28.45
C THR A 134 -5.71 -5.59 27.30
N PRO A 135 -5.78 -4.25 27.54
CA PRO A 135 -5.68 -3.26 26.45
C PRO A 135 -4.29 -3.21 25.82
N VAL A 136 -3.24 -3.38 26.62
CA VAL A 136 -1.84 -3.37 26.16
C VAL A 136 -1.54 -4.62 25.32
N GLU A 137 -2.05 -5.78 25.74
CA GLU A 137 -1.88 -7.02 24.98
C GLU A 137 -2.64 -6.97 23.65
N THR A 138 -3.86 -6.42 23.67
CA THR A 138 -4.66 -6.19 22.44
C THR A 138 -3.93 -5.26 21.48
N PHE A 139 -3.28 -4.21 22.00
CA PHE A 139 -2.44 -3.31 21.20
C PHE A 139 -1.25 -4.04 20.57
N ARG A 140 -0.48 -4.81 21.36
CA ARG A 140 0.66 -5.59 20.87
C ARG A 140 0.29 -6.59 19.79
N ARG A 141 -0.84 -7.28 19.95
CA ARG A 141 -1.36 -8.22 18.95
C ARG A 141 -1.75 -7.49 17.66
N SER A 142 -2.48 -6.38 17.78
CA SER A 142 -2.92 -5.58 16.62
C SER A 142 -1.74 -4.99 15.86
N GLU A 143 -0.73 -4.47 16.58
CA GLU A 143 0.51 -3.97 16.00
C GLU A 143 1.27 -5.07 15.25
N SER A 144 1.38 -6.28 15.82
CA SER A 144 2.07 -7.40 15.17
C SER A 144 1.36 -7.82 13.89
N ILE A 145 0.02 -7.91 13.91
CA ILE A 145 -0.79 -8.19 12.72
C ILE A 145 -0.57 -7.10 11.66
N LEU A 146 -0.59 -5.82 12.05
CA LEU A 146 -0.35 -4.70 11.14
C LEU A 146 1.02 -4.82 10.46
N ILE A 147 2.09 -5.12 11.22
CA ILE A 147 3.44 -5.31 10.66
C ILE A 147 3.45 -6.46 9.66
N PHE A 148 2.86 -7.61 9.99
CA PHE A 148 2.76 -8.74 9.06
C PHE A 148 2.00 -8.37 7.78
N CYS A 149 0.89 -7.64 7.90
CA CYS A 149 0.13 -7.15 6.75
C CYS A 149 0.97 -6.20 5.89
N LEU A 150 1.69 -5.24 6.49
CA LEU A 150 2.55 -4.29 5.75
C LEU A 150 3.69 -5.02 5.01
N LEU A 151 4.32 -6.01 5.63
CA LEU A 151 5.36 -6.82 4.99
C LEU A 151 4.79 -7.67 3.84
N GLY A 152 3.64 -8.31 4.04
CA GLY A 152 2.98 -9.07 2.97
C GLY A 152 2.60 -8.17 1.78
N PHE A 153 2.10 -6.97 2.07
CA PHE A 153 1.75 -5.97 1.05
C PHE A 153 2.99 -5.46 0.30
N LEU A 154 4.10 -5.25 1.00
CA LEU A 154 5.39 -4.88 0.39
C LEU A 154 5.88 -5.96 -0.57
N VAL A 155 5.86 -7.23 -0.16
CA VAL A 155 6.25 -8.36 -1.04
C VAL A 155 5.38 -8.40 -2.29
N LEU A 156 4.06 -8.21 -2.14
CA LEU A 156 3.14 -8.17 -3.27
C LEU A 156 3.46 -6.99 -4.23
N GLN A 157 3.77 -5.81 -3.69
CA GLN A 157 4.17 -4.65 -4.50
C GLN A 157 5.49 -4.89 -5.24
N ILE A 158 6.46 -5.56 -4.62
CA ILE A 158 7.74 -5.90 -5.27
C ILE A 158 7.52 -6.88 -6.43
N ILE A 159 6.75 -7.96 -6.21
CA ILE A 159 6.42 -8.91 -7.28
C ILE A 159 5.71 -8.19 -8.43
N HIS A 160 4.81 -7.27 -8.08
CA HIS A 160 4.05 -6.51 -9.05
C HIS A 160 4.91 -5.56 -9.88
N ILE A 161 5.76 -4.75 -9.25
CA ILE A 161 6.64 -3.82 -9.97
C ILE A 161 7.63 -4.56 -10.86
N CYS A 162 8.17 -5.71 -10.42
CA CYS A 162 9.01 -6.55 -11.26
C CYS A 162 8.27 -7.07 -12.50
N THR A 163 7.00 -7.47 -12.35
CA THR A 163 6.17 -7.94 -13.47
C THR A 163 5.88 -6.81 -14.46
N CYS A 164 5.54 -5.61 -13.95
CA CYS A 164 5.31 -4.43 -14.77
C CYS A 164 6.59 -3.95 -15.48
N TRP A 165 7.74 -4.00 -14.79
CA TRP A 165 9.05 -3.69 -15.37
C TRP A 165 9.37 -4.60 -16.54
N TYR A 166 9.22 -5.92 -16.36
CA TYR A 166 9.44 -6.90 -17.43
C TYR A 166 8.53 -6.64 -18.64
N LEU A 167 7.26 -6.32 -18.42
CA LEU A 167 6.34 -5.97 -19.50
C LEU A 167 6.73 -4.67 -20.21
N CYS A 168 7.22 -3.68 -19.45
CA CYS A 168 7.64 -2.38 -19.98
C CYS A 168 8.87 -2.52 -20.88
N GLU A 169 9.90 -3.24 -20.42
CA GLU A 169 11.10 -3.50 -21.21
C GLU A 169 10.76 -4.24 -22.50
N ARG A 170 9.92 -5.26 -22.41
CA ARG A 170 9.48 -6.02 -23.58
C ARG A 170 8.74 -5.15 -24.60
N ARG A 171 7.81 -4.30 -24.14
CA ARG A 171 7.08 -3.38 -25.02
C ARG A 171 8.00 -2.34 -25.65
N SER A 172 8.91 -1.76 -24.86
CA SER A 172 9.89 -0.80 -25.36
C SER A 172 10.79 -1.40 -26.45
N ASN A 173 11.25 -2.65 -26.28
CA ASN A 173 12.05 -3.32 -27.29
C ASN A 173 11.25 -3.62 -28.58
N GLN A 174 9.96 -3.95 -28.46
CA GLN A 174 9.08 -4.13 -29.62
C GLN A 174 8.84 -2.82 -30.37
N GLU A 175 8.64 -1.71 -29.66
CA GLU A 175 8.47 -0.38 -30.27
C GLU A 175 9.77 0.05 -30.98
N LYS A 176 10.94 -0.13 -30.34
CA LYS A 176 12.24 0.16 -30.96
C LYS A 176 12.47 -0.64 -32.23
N TYR A 177 12.17 -1.95 -32.20
CA TYR A 177 12.33 -2.82 -33.37
C TYR A 177 11.42 -2.38 -34.53
N LYS A 178 10.16 -2.00 -34.25
CA LYS A 178 9.25 -1.46 -35.27
C LYS A 178 9.76 -0.16 -35.89
N LEU A 179 10.30 0.75 -35.08
CA LEU A 179 10.87 2.01 -35.57
C LEU A 179 12.12 1.77 -36.42
N GLN A 180 12.93 0.76 -36.11
CA GLN A 180 14.09 0.38 -36.93
C GLN A 180 13.67 -0.20 -38.28
N LEU A 181 12.64 -1.05 -38.31
CA LEU A 181 12.06 -1.56 -39.56
C LEU A 181 11.52 -0.42 -40.44
N GLN A 182 10.74 0.49 -39.86
CA GLN A 182 10.20 1.63 -40.60
C GLN A 182 11.29 2.52 -41.22
N ARG A 183 12.40 2.73 -40.51
CA ARG A 183 13.54 3.48 -41.05
C ARG A 183 14.27 2.74 -42.16
N ALA A 184 14.42 1.42 -42.04
CA ALA A 184 15.02 0.62 -43.11
C ALA A 184 14.16 0.64 -44.38
N ASP A 185 12.83 0.57 -44.22
CA ASP A 185 11.89 0.68 -45.35
C ASP A 185 11.91 2.09 -45.98
N GLU A 186 12.09 3.16 -45.18
CA GLU A 186 12.23 4.55 -45.67
C GLU A 186 13.58 4.82 -46.37
N ASP A 187 14.66 4.13 -46.00
CA ASP A 187 15.98 4.29 -46.61
C ASP A 187 16.13 3.51 -47.95
N ASP A 188 15.23 2.56 -48.23
CA ASP A 188 15.22 1.72 -49.44
C ASP A 188 14.31 2.27 -50.58
N GLU A 189 13.55 3.36 -50.35
CA GLU A 189 12.75 4.12 -51.36
C GLU A 189 13.51 5.32 -51.97
#